data_AF-A0A7S2GTH9-F1
#
_entry.id   AF-A0A7S2GTH9-F1
#
_cell.length_a   1.000
_cell.length_b   1.000
_cell.length_c   1.000
_cell.angle_alpha   90.00
_cell.angle_beta   90.00
_cell.angle_gamma   90.00
#
_symmetry.space_group_name_H-M   'P 1'
#
loop_
_entity.id
_entity.type
_entity.pdbx_description
1 polymer ?
#
loop_
_entity_poly.entity_id
_entity_poly.type
_entity_poly.pdbx_seq_one_letter_code
_entity_poly.pdbx_strand_id
1 'polypeptide(L)'
;ERTNITIENRDTNQIPLQLALSAYVPENNEEGSDKLAPMDQAILYMIEANPTTCSITDPNHDHQLPIHTAIVNTKSHVLIDEIAEYYPKGIEEKTLSGGRTAFHLLADESERLDPNE
;
A
#
# COMPACT_ATOMS: atom_id res chain seq x y z
N GLU A 1 22.24 -11.48 -19.44
CA GLU A 1 20.96 -11.96 -19.99
C GLU A 1 19.84 -11.34 -19.18
N ARG A 2 18.91 -10.64 -19.83
CA ARG A 2 17.76 -10.03 -19.15
C ARG A 2 16.72 -11.12 -18.98
N THR A 3 16.40 -11.47 -17.73
CA THR A 3 15.37 -12.45 -17.41
C THR A 3 14.02 -11.91 -17.89
N ASN A 4 13.52 -12.49 -18.97
CA ASN A 4 12.13 -12.33 -19.40
C ASN A 4 11.27 -12.97 -18.32
N ILE A 5 10.68 -12.15 -17.46
CA ILE A 5 9.60 -12.58 -16.60
C ILE A 5 8.36 -12.66 -17.50
N THR A 6 8.07 -13.88 -17.95
CA THR A 6 6.82 -14.20 -18.63
C THR A 6 5.69 -14.09 -17.61
N ILE A 7 4.99 -12.96 -17.61
CA ILE A 7 3.74 -12.80 -16.85
C ILE A 7 2.66 -13.53 -17.65
N GLU A 8 2.47 -14.81 -17.35
CA GLU A 8 1.40 -15.60 -17.94
C GLU A 8 0.05 -15.12 -17.38
N ASN A 9 -0.69 -14.41 -18.24
CA ASN A 9 -2.09 -14.06 -18.07
C ASN A 9 -2.93 -15.30 -17.71
N ARG A 10 -3.41 -15.37 -16.46
CA ARG A 10 -4.62 -16.12 -16.08
C ARG A 10 -5.45 -15.18 -15.21
N ASP A 11 -6.51 -14.64 -15.79
CA ASP A 11 -7.59 -13.91 -15.08
C ASP A 11 -7.14 -12.70 -14.22
N THR A 12 -6.05 -12.04 -14.58
CA THR A 12 -5.44 -10.90 -13.87
C THR A 12 -6.14 -9.56 -14.16
N ASN A 13 -7.44 -9.47 -13.89
CA ASN A 13 -8.09 -8.16 -13.80
C ASN A 13 -7.68 -7.47 -12.49
N GLN A 14 -6.61 -6.69 -12.61
CA GLN A 14 -6.22 -5.56 -11.75
C GLN A 14 -5.83 -5.92 -10.31
N ILE A 15 -4.54 -6.16 -10.06
CA ILE A 15 -3.95 -5.89 -8.73
C ILE A 15 -2.52 -5.28 -8.85
N PRO A 16 -2.31 -4.15 -9.56
CA PRO A 16 -0.95 -3.58 -9.65
C PRO A 16 -0.51 -2.92 -8.34
N LEU A 17 -1.41 -2.14 -7.71
CA LEU A 17 -1.05 -1.31 -6.57
C LEU A 17 -0.79 -2.11 -5.29
N GLN A 18 -1.63 -3.09 -4.96
CA GLN A 18 -1.42 -3.92 -3.77
C GLN A 18 -0.09 -4.65 -3.82
N LEU A 19 0.25 -5.22 -4.99
CA LEU A 19 1.51 -5.92 -5.20
C LEU A 19 2.69 -4.96 -5.06
N ALA A 20 2.61 -3.76 -5.64
CA ALA A 20 3.63 -2.74 -5.49
C ALA A 20 3.85 -2.34 -4.02
N LEU A 21 2.76 -2.15 -3.25
CA LEU A 21 2.82 -1.84 -1.82
C LEU A 21 3.33 -3.01 -0.99
N SER A 22 3.03 -4.25 -1.38
CA SER A 22 3.50 -5.46 -0.67
C SER A 22 4.97 -5.76 -0.91
N ALA A 23 5.48 -5.46 -2.11
CA ALA A 23 6.88 -5.60 -2.47
C ALA A 23 7.72 -4.36 -2.07
N TYR A 24 7.08 -3.33 -1.53
CA TYR A 24 7.73 -2.12 -1.08
C TYR A 24 8.69 -2.42 0.07
N VAL A 25 9.95 -2.08 -0.11
CA VAL A 25 10.95 -2.10 0.95
C VAL A 25 11.30 -0.64 1.22
N PRO A 26 11.01 -0.10 2.41
CA PRO A 26 11.41 1.25 2.75
C PRO A 26 12.93 1.35 2.66
N GLU A 27 13.43 2.12 1.70
CA GLU A 27 14.84 2.52 1.69
C GLU A 27 15.04 3.44 2.91
N ASN A 28 16.14 3.23 3.66
CA ASN A 28 16.52 4.12 4.75
C ASN A 28 16.89 5.48 4.14
N ASN A 29 15.89 6.31 3.88
CA ASN A 29 16.10 7.66 3.40
C ASN A 29 16.72 8.45 4.55
N GLU A 30 17.90 9.02 4.32
CA GLU A 30 18.53 9.94 5.26
C GLU A 30 17.53 11.05 5.61
N GLU A 31 17.17 11.16 6.90
CA GLU A 31 16.28 12.19 7.42
C GLU A 31 16.78 13.57 6.99
N GLY A 32 15.96 14.32 6.26
CA GLY A 32 16.27 15.68 5.78
C GLY A 32 16.34 15.86 4.27
N SER A 33 16.07 14.81 3.49
CA SER A 33 15.85 14.92 2.04
C SER A 33 14.39 15.30 1.75
N ASP A 34 14.14 16.50 1.21
CA ASP A 34 12.82 16.91 0.66
C ASP A 34 12.34 16.03 -0.51
N LYS A 35 13.12 15.01 -0.91
CA LYS A 35 12.79 14.10 -2.01
C LYS A 35 12.07 12.87 -1.47
N LEU A 36 10.91 12.59 -2.06
CA LEU A 36 10.19 11.33 -1.95
C LEU A 36 11.09 10.14 -2.28
N ALA A 37 10.85 9.01 -1.61
CA ALA A 37 11.48 7.75 -1.99
C ALA A 37 11.19 7.46 -3.48
N PRO A 38 12.16 6.97 -4.26
CA PRO A 38 11.94 6.68 -5.68
C PRO A 38 10.73 5.77 -5.93
N MET A 39 10.50 4.82 -5.03
CA MET A 39 9.37 3.91 -5.10
C MET A 39 8.05 4.58 -4.72
N ASP A 40 8.03 5.47 -3.72
CA ASP A 40 6.84 6.29 -3.41
C ASP A 40 6.43 7.10 -4.63
N GLN A 41 7.39 7.77 -5.28
CA GLN A 41 7.12 8.56 -6.48
C GLN A 41 6.55 7.72 -7.64
N ALA A 42 7.05 6.50 -7.83
CA ALA A 42 6.54 5.59 -8.86
C ALA A 42 5.11 5.13 -8.55
N ILE A 43 4.83 4.83 -7.28
CA ILE A 43 3.49 4.42 -6.82
C ILE A 43 2.49 5.57 -6.98
N LEU A 44 2.86 6.79 -6.58
CA LEU A 44 2.03 7.98 -6.77
C LEU A 44 1.68 8.19 -8.25
N TYR A 45 2.67 8.11 -9.16
CA TYR A 45 2.42 8.22 -10.59
C TYR A 45 1.44 7.15 -11.11
N MET A 46 1.51 5.92 -10.59
CA MET A 46 0.57 4.85 -10.96
C MET A 46 -0.84 5.11 -10.42
N ILE A 47 -0.98 5.70 -9.23
CA ILE A 47 -2.27 6.11 -8.66
C ILE A 47 -2.88 7.23 -9.50
N GLU A 48 -2.11 8.28 -9.81
CA GLU A 48 -2.56 9.40 -10.66
C GLU A 48 -3.02 8.92 -12.04
N ALA A 49 -2.28 7.99 -12.64
CA ALA A 49 -2.61 7.42 -13.94
C ALA A 49 -3.86 6.53 -13.91
N ASN A 50 -4.18 5.91 -12.76
CA ASN A 50 -5.34 5.02 -12.62
C ASN A 50 -5.93 5.04 -11.19
N PRO A 51 -6.67 6.08 -10.81
CA PRO A 51 -7.16 6.25 -9.43
C PRO A 51 -8.06 5.14 -8.92
N THR A 52 -8.79 4.47 -9.82
CA THR A 52 -9.69 3.36 -9.43
C THR A 52 -8.93 2.18 -8.82
N THR A 53 -7.62 2.10 -9.01
CA THR A 53 -6.80 1.09 -8.35
C THR A 53 -6.83 1.16 -6.83
N CYS A 54 -7.14 2.33 -6.24
CA CYS A 54 -7.23 2.53 -4.79
C CYS A 54 -8.41 1.79 -4.13
N SER A 55 -9.41 1.40 -4.90
CA SER A 55 -10.60 0.68 -4.40
C SER A 55 -10.57 -0.83 -4.67
N ILE A 56 -9.47 -1.37 -5.18
CA ILE A 56 -9.41 -2.77 -5.60
C ILE A 56 -8.78 -3.60 -4.49
N THR A 57 -9.55 -4.54 -3.96
CA THR A 57 -9.08 -5.47 -2.93
C THR A 57 -8.27 -6.61 -3.53
N ASP A 58 -7.27 -7.10 -2.81
CA ASP A 58 -6.59 -8.35 -3.17
C ASP A 58 -7.31 -9.58 -2.58
N PRO A 59 -7.98 -10.42 -3.39
CA PRO A 59 -8.68 -11.61 -2.91
C PRO A 59 -7.75 -12.67 -2.32
N ASN A 60 -6.45 -12.62 -2.61
CA ASN A 60 -5.46 -13.55 -2.07
C ASN A 60 -4.89 -13.09 -0.72
N HIS A 61 -5.12 -11.84 -0.34
CA HIS A 61 -4.62 -11.24 0.90
C HIS A 61 -5.78 -10.63 1.69
N ASP A 62 -6.72 -11.47 2.13
CA ASP A 62 -7.83 -11.08 3.01
C ASP A 62 -8.73 -9.95 2.49
N HIS A 63 -8.82 -9.81 1.17
CA HIS A 63 -9.53 -8.69 0.53
C HIS A 63 -9.05 -7.33 1.07
N GLN A 64 -7.75 -7.21 1.34
CA GLN A 64 -7.17 -5.94 1.75
C GLN A 64 -7.22 -4.93 0.60
N LEU A 65 -7.71 -3.73 0.91
CA LEU A 65 -7.56 -2.54 0.08
C LEU A 65 -6.14 -1.98 0.14
N PRO A 66 -5.70 -1.21 -0.87
CA PRO A 66 -4.37 -0.59 -0.91
C PRO A 66 -4.00 0.15 0.35
N ILE A 67 -4.95 0.84 0.97
CA ILE A 67 -4.73 1.56 2.23
C ILE A 67 -4.33 0.62 3.38
N HIS A 68 -4.92 -0.57 3.48
CA HIS A 68 -4.56 -1.55 4.51
C HIS A 68 -3.11 -2.02 4.35
N THR A 69 -2.71 -2.35 3.13
CA THR A 69 -1.35 -2.81 2.83
C THR A 69 -0.33 -1.68 2.90
N ALA A 70 -0.68 -0.45 2.53
CA ALA A 70 0.19 0.71 2.71
C ALA A 70 0.55 0.92 4.19
N ILE A 71 -0.44 0.86 5.08
CA ILE A 71 -0.23 1.01 6.52
C ILE A 71 0.69 -0.09 7.07
N VAL A 72 0.45 -1.35 6.70
CA VAL A 72 1.19 -2.49 7.26
C VAL A 72 2.61 -2.60 6.68
N ASN A 73 2.79 -2.36 5.38
CA ASN A 73 4.04 -2.67 4.70
C ASN A 73 4.92 -1.46 4.41
N THR A 74 4.33 -0.32 3.99
CA THR A 74 5.15 0.83 3.57
C THR A 74 5.45 1.78 4.71
N LYS A 75 4.47 2.00 5.59
CA LYS A 75 4.50 3.05 6.62
C LYS A 75 4.82 4.45 6.05
N SER A 76 4.65 4.65 4.74
CA SER A 76 4.86 5.92 4.07
C SER A 76 3.61 6.77 4.24
N HIS A 77 3.71 7.81 5.07
CA HIS A 77 2.61 8.74 5.30
C HIS A 77 2.11 9.36 4.00
N VAL A 78 3.01 9.67 3.06
CA VAL A 78 2.63 10.25 1.77
C VAL A 78 1.76 9.29 0.96
N LEU A 79 2.14 8.01 0.88
CA LEU A 79 1.32 7.03 0.17
C LEU A 79 -0.03 6.79 0.86
N ILE A 80 -0.06 6.77 2.19
CA ILE A 80 -1.29 6.57 2.96
C ILE A 80 -2.25 7.75 2.72
N ASP A 81 -1.74 8.98 2.78
CA ASP A 81 -2.53 10.20 2.56
C ASP A 81 -3.08 10.24 1.13
N GLU A 82 -2.25 9.96 0.13
CA GLU A 82 -2.69 9.98 -1.28
C GLU A 82 -3.77 8.92 -1.56
N ILE A 83 -3.57 7.69 -1.07
CA ILE A 83 -4.57 6.62 -1.26
C ILE A 83 -5.89 6.98 -0.57
N ALA A 84 -5.83 7.62 0.60
CA ALA A 84 -7.00 8.11 1.33
C ALA A 84 -7.73 9.23 0.58
N GLU A 85 -7.00 10.10 -0.12
CA GLU A 85 -7.59 11.17 -0.94
C GLU A 85 -8.37 10.61 -2.14
N TYR A 86 -7.79 9.65 -2.86
CA TYR A 86 -8.47 9.03 -4.01
C TYR A 86 -9.58 8.05 -3.62
N TYR A 87 -9.46 7.38 -2.46
CA TYR A 87 -10.47 6.43 -1.98
C TYR A 87 -10.78 6.55 -0.48
N PRO A 88 -11.47 7.63 -0.06
CA PRO A 88 -11.72 7.91 1.37
C PRO A 88 -12.60 6.86 2.04
N LYS A 89 -13.51 6.23 1.29
CA LYS A 89 -14.35 5.13 1.81
C LYS A 89 -13.53 3.93 2.26
N GLY A 90 -12.36 3.72 1.67
CA GLY A 90 -11.46 2.62 2.02
C GLY A 90 -10.94 2.70 3.46
N ILE A 91 -10.95 3.88 4.09
CA ILE A 91 -10.57 4.06 5.49
C ILE A 91 -11.53 3.33 6.43
N GLU A 92 -12.82 3.27 6.06
CA GLU A 92 -13.89 2.67 6.87
C GLU A 92 -14.17 1.21 6.51
N GLU A 93 -13.69 0.76 5.35
CA GLU A 93 -13.83 -0.62 4.91
C GLU A 93 -13.01 -1.56 5.79
N LYS A 94 -13.57 -2.76 5.98
CA LYS A 94 -12.99 -3.77 6.87
C LYS A 94 -12.28 -4.84 6.06
N THR A 95 -11.11 -5.26 6.54
CA THR A 95 -10.47 -6.50 6.06
C THR A 95 -11.36 -7.70 6.33
N LEU A 96 -11.26 -8.73 5.49
CA LEU A 96 -12.09 -9.92 5.62
C LEU A 96 -11.73 -10.76 6.86
N SER A 97 -10.44 -10.95 7.13
CA SER A 97 -9.95 -11.89 8.14
C SER A 97 -10.06 -11.40 9.58
N GLY A 98 -10.05 -10.09 9.81
CA GLY A 98 -10.02 -9.50 11.14
C GLY A 98 -11.09 -8.44 11.39
N GLY A 99 -11.89 -8.08 10.37
CA GLY A 99 -12.85 -6.97 10.48
C GLY A 99 -12.18 -5.63 10.81
N ARG A 100 -10.88 -5.49 10.54
CA ARG A 100 -10.06 -4.32 10.89
C ARG A 100 -10.20 -3.27 9.81
N THR A 101 -10.34 -2.01 10.22
CA THR A 101 -10.27 -0.86 9.31
C THR A 101 -8.86 -0.30 9.24
N ALA A 102 -8.60 0.66 8.35
CA ALA A 102 -7.33 1.39 8.29
C ALA A 102 -6.90 1.94 9.67
N PHE A 103 -7.83 2.53 10.42
CA PHE A 103 -7.56 3.01 11.78
C PHE A 103 -7.11 1.92 12.76
N HIS A 104 -7.71 0.72 12.69
CA HIS A 104 -7.31 -0.38 13.55
C HIS A 104 -5.87 -0.84 13.26
N LEU A 105 -5.43 -0.76 12.01
CA LEU A 105 -4.08 -1.11 11.59
C LEU A 105 -3.07 -0.03 11.98
N LEU A 106 -3.42 1.25 11.82
CA LEU A 106 -2.58 2.37 12.28
C LEU A 106 -2.31 2.30 13.79
N ALA A 107 -3.35 2.03 14.59
CA ALA A 107 -3.21 1.88 16.03
C ALA A 107 -2.27 0.71 16.38
N ASP A 108 -2.42 -0.45 15.73
CA ASP A 108 -1.57 -1.63 15.92
C ASP A 108 -0.09 -1.34 15.62
N GLU A 109 0.17 -0.66 14.51
CA GLU A 109 1.52 -0.32 14.11
C GLU A 109 2.13 0.75 15.00
N SER A 110 1.32 1.66 15.57
CA SER A 110 1.80 2.65 16.54
C SER A 110 2.21 2.01 17.87
N GLU A 111 1.48 0.99 18.34
CA GLU A 111 1.81 0.27 19.57
C GLU A 111 3.03 -0.67 19.38
N ARG A 112 3.22 -1.21 18.17
CA ARG A 112 4.40 -2.03 17.83
C ARG A 112 5.70 -1.22 17.72
N LEU A 113 5.60 0.10 17.54
CA LEU A 113 6.76 0.99 17.50
C LEU A 113 7.33 1.28 18.90
N ASP A 114 6.69 0.81 19.98
CA ASP A 114 7.22 0.97 21.33
C ASP A 114 7.35 -0.38 22.09
N PRO A 115 8.50 -1.05 21.98
CA PRO A 115 8.92 -2.03 22.97
C PRO A 115 9.99 -1.48 23.94
N ASN A 116 10.48 -0.24 23.79
CA ASN A 116 11.57 0.37 24.59
C ASN A 116 11.73 1.90 24.38
N GLU A 117 10.70 2.71 24.60
CA GLU A 117 10.92 4.09 25.11
C GLU A 117 11.20 4.08 26.62
#